data_AF-A0A6A4B4Q8-F1
#
_entry.id   AF-A0A6A4B4Q8-F1
#
_cell.length_a   1.000
_cell.length_b   1.000
_cell.length_c   1.000
_cell.angle_alpha   90.00
_cell.angle_beta   90.00
_cell.angle_gamma   90.00
#
_symmetry.space_group_name_H-M   'P 1'
#
loop_
_entity.id
_entity.type
_entity.pdbx_description
1 polymer ?
#
loop_
_entity_poly.entity_id
_entity_poly.type
_entity_poly.pdbx_seq_one_letter_code
_entity_poly.pdbx_strand_id
1 'polypeptide(L)'
;IEDIITAPRERVNRQLPVWPAELQRCSDLRSMTLLYTNINEIPEWAATFHNLEMLSIEGRSVDNNLVTLPETLFDGMYRLTYLHLAVHQNLVQLPRMDGLTNLKLLTLAIVMSLEQLPRLDKLTKLQLVQVVGATSTQRIPTLSPHVGSVNLIVVESQACCNGYIVCSPSSHLCSAHPSCLDKTLPENRPNEVTQRIFDLMTVKTCTTSGFKTADFFVSPTKEDVDNCDGVLYAQCRKFNGTANIPGMCYNERLQVVSCQTISLYMAARRQEIQLGAGIPCD
;
A
#
# COMPACT_ATOMS: atom_id res chain seq x y z
N ILE A 1 -27.36 16.32 -30.02
CA ILE A 1 -26.83 15.53 -28.88
C ILE A 1 -25.70 14.67 -29.46
N GLU A 2 -24.73 15.37 -30.02
CA GLU A 2 -23.52 14.85 -30.64
C GLU A 2 -22.46 15.82 -30.13
N ASP A 3 -21.65 15.34 -29.20
CA ASP A 3 -20.34 15.85 -28.79
C ASP A 3 -19.82 14.90 -27.71
N ILE A 4 -19.58 13.65 -28.14
CA ILE A 4 -18.94 12.59 -27.37
C ILE A 4 -17.66 12.23 -28.13
N ILE A 5 -16.70 13.14 -28.19
CA ILE A 5 -15.30 12.79 -28.50
C ILE A 5 -14.40 13.69 -27.64
N THR A 6 -13.48 13.03 -26.94
CA THR A 6 -12.34 13.51 -26.13
C THR A 6 -12.51 13.55 -24.59
N ALA A 7 -11.59 12.81 -23.95
CA ALA A 7 -11.34 12.55 -22.53
C ALA A 7 -12.28 11.53 -21.82
N PRO A 8 -11.73 10.44 -21.24
CA PRO A 8 -12.48 9.65 -20.29
C PRO A 8 -12.74 10.55 -19.07
N ARG A 9 -13.97 11.04 -18.93
CA ARG A 9 -14.42 11.60 -17.65
C ARG A 9 -14.51 10.45 -16.66
N GLU A 10 -13.41 10.16 -15.98
CA GLU A 10 -13.41 9.42 -14.74
C GLU A 10 -14.34 10.15 -13.77
N ARG A 11 -15.58 9.68 -13.64
CA ARG A 11 -16.43 10.05 -12.51
C ARG A 11 -15.83 9.37 -11.30
N VAL A 12 -14.92 10.06 -10.61
CA VAL A 12 -14.32 9.58 -9.36
C VAL A 12 -15.39 9.67 -8.27
N ASN A 13 -16.29 8.68 -8.18
CA ASN A 13 -17.13 8.53 -7.00
C ASN A 13 -16.25 8.02 -5.86
N ARG A 14 -15.81 8.95 -5.02
CA ARG A 14 -14.94 8.62 -3.88
C ARG A 14 -15.72 8.03 -2.73
N GLN A 15 -17.03 8.30 -2.65
CA GLN A 15 -17.92 7.94 -1.54
C GLN A 15 -18.60 6.59 -1.79
N LEU A 16 -17.79 5.53 -1.87
CA LEU A 16 -18.26 4.17 -1.99
C LEU A 16 -17.86 3.40 -0.71
N PRO A 17 -18.67 3.46 0.37
CA PRO A 17 -18.33 2.78 1.62
C PRO A 17 -18.34 1.25 1.46
N VAL A 18 -19.24 0.72 0.63
CA VAL A 18 -19.41 -0.71 0.37
C VAL A 18 -19.39 -0.94 -1.13
N TRP A 19 -18.84 -2.07 -1.58
CA TRP A 19 -18.94 -2.45 -2.99
C TRP A 19 -20.41 -2.60 -3.41
N PRO A 20 -20.82 -2.01 -4.54
CA PRO A 20 -22.22 -2.02 -4.96
C PRO A 20 -22.60 -3.42 -5.45
N ALA A 21 -23.82 -3.86 -5.17
CA ALA A 21 -24.29 -5.21 -5.52
C ALA A 21 -24.23 -5.48 -7.04
N GLU A 22 -24.31 -4.43 -7.87
CA GLU A 22 -24.17 -4.51 -9.31
C GLU A 22 -22.81 -5.05 -9.74
N LEU A 23 -21.75 -4.80 -8.96
CA LEU A 23 -20.39 -5.27 -9.23
C LEU A 23 -20.32 -6.80 -9.18
N GLN A 24 -21.19 -7.46 -8.40
CA GLN A 24 -21.30 -8.92 -8.37
C GLN A 24 -21.60 -9.53 -9.75
N ARG A 25 -22.25 -8.77 -10.65
CA ARG A 25 -22.56 -9.23 -12.02
C ARG A 25 -21.34 -9.24 -12.94
N CYS A 26 -20.23 -8.64 -12.54
CA CYS A 26 -18.99 -8.59 -13.32
C CYS A 26 -18.15 -9.88 -13.14
N SER A 27 -18.72 -11.04 -13.44
CA SER A 27 -18.08 -12.35 -13.21
C SER A 27 -16.77 -12.58 -13.98
N ASP A 28 -16.57 -11.86 -15.08
CA ASP A 28 -15.37 -11.94 -15.92
C ASP A 28 -14.33 -10.86 -15.59
N LEU A 29 -14.52 -10.10 -14.51
CA LEU A 29 -13.61 -9.05 -14.09
C LEU A 29 -12.22 -9.63 -13.78
N ARG A 30 -11.20 -9.10 -14.47
CA ARG A 30 -9.79 -9.54 -14.31
C ARG A 30 -8.94 -8.56 -13.52
N SER A 31 -9.28 -7.28 -13.52
CA SER A 31 -8.52 -6.26 -12.81
C SER A 31 -9.47 -5.30 -12.14
N MET A 32 -9.22 -5.04 -10.85
CA MET A 32 -9.92 -4.05 -10.07
C MET A 32 -8.91 -3.18 -9.34
N THR A 33 -8.95 -1.89 -9.62
CA THR A 33 -8.11 -0.88 -8.97
C THR A 33 -9.00 0.21 -8.42
N LEU A 34 -9.01 0.33 -7.10
CA LEU A 34 -9.80 1.30 -6.34
C LEU A 34 -8.82 2.17 -5.57
N LEU A 35 -8.59 3.40 -6.05
CA LEU A 35 -7.64 4.32 -5.43
C LEU A 35 -8.37 5.45 -4.72
N TYR A 36 -7.85 5.84 -3.56
CA TYR A 36 -8.35 6.97 -2.79
C TYR A 36 -9.86 6.84 -2.49
N THR A 37 -10.27 5.68 -1.97
CA THR A 37 -11.67 5.33 -1.65
C THR A 37 -11.96 5.36 -0.15
N ASN A 38 -13.22 5.53 0.27
CA ASN A 38 -13.65 5.36 1.67
C ASN A 38 -14.29 3.99 1.92
N ILE A 39 -13.85 2.96 1.18
CA ILE A 39 -14.38 1.62 1.34
C ILE A 39 -14.03 1.14 2.75
N ASN A 40 -15.06 0.83 3.52
CA ASN A 40 -14.95 0.30 4.88
C ASN A 40 -15.51 -1.12 4.99
N GLU A 41 -16.20 -1.62 3.97
CA GLU A 41 -16.70 -2.99 3.89
C GLU A 41 -16.54 -3.59 2.49
N ILE A 42 -16.03 -4.81 2.43
CA ILE A 42 -16.09 -5.67 1.24
C ILE A 42 -17.14 -6.76 1.51
N PRO A 43 -18.21 -6.86 0.71
CA PRO A 43 -19.24 -7.87 0.90
C PRO A 43 -18.73 -9.31 0.72
N GLU A 44 -19.35 -10.28 1.39
CA GLU A 44 -18.99 -11.70 1.27
C GLU A 44 -19.04 -12.23 -0.17
N TRP A 45 -19.99 -11.72 -0.98
CA TRP A 45 -20.12 -12.15 -2.38
C TRP A 45 -18.88 -11.81 -3.22
N ALA A 46 -17.99 -10.93 -2.77
CA ALA A 46 -16.72 -10.63 -3.45
C ALA A 46 -15.83 -11.86 -3.65
N ALA A 47 -15.99 -12.90 -2.82
CA ALA A 47 -15.30 -14.19 -2.97
C ALA A 47 -15.63 -14.90 -4.30
N THR A 48 -16.68 -14.48 -5.01
CA THR A 48 -17.09 -15.03 -6.32
C THR A 48 -16.25 -14.53 -7.50
N PHE A 49 -15.33 -13.59 -7.31
CA PHE A 49 -14.45 -13.09 -8.38
C PHE A 49 -13.30 -14.04 -8.71
N HIS A 50 -13.64 -15.22 -9.20
CA HIS A 50 -12.72 -16.29 -9.56
C HIS A 50 -11.76 -15.94 -10.71
N ASN A 51 -12.15 -14.98 -11.57
CA ASN A 51 -11.38 -14.54 -12.72
C ASN A 51 -10.42 -13.38 -12.43
N LEU A 52 -10.42 -12.85 -11.20
CA LEU A 52 -9.62 -11.69 -10.85
C LEU A 52 -8.12 -12.04 -10.84
N GLU A 53 -7.34 -11.31 -11.61
CA GLU A 53 -5.89 -11.44 -11.77
C GLU A 53 -5.15 -10.32 -11.00
N MET A 54 -5.80 -9.16 -10.80
CA MET A 54 -5.26 -8.00 -10.09
C MET A 54 -6.32 -7.37 -9.19
N LEU A 55 -5.99 -7.18 -7.92
CA LEU A 55 -6.78 -6.42 -6.96
C LEU A 55 -5.89 -5.39 -6.27
N SER A 56 -6.24 -4.12 -6.43
CA SER A 56 -5.60 -3.00 -5.73
C SER A 56 -6.68 -2.17 -5.05
N ILE A 57 -6.60 -2.05 -3.73
CA ILE A 57 -7.50 -1.21 -2.95
C ILE A 57 -6.63 -0.28 -2.11
N GLU A 58 -6.81 1.02 -2.32
CA GLU A 58 -6.17 2.07 -1.56
C GLU A 58 -7.26 2.94 -0.92
N GLY A 59 -7.25 2.99 0.41
CA GLY A 59 -8.11 3.84 1.21
C GLY A 59 -7.71 5.33 1.14
N ARG A 60 -8.51 6.17 1.77
CA ARG A 60 -8.19 7.59 2.02
C ARG A 60 -7.54 7.72 3.39
N SER A 61 -6.72 8.75 3.56
CA SER A 61 -6.04 8.97 4.84
C SER A 61 -6.93 9.63 5.91
N VAL A 62 -8.02 10.29 5.50
CA VAL A 62 -8.87 11.10 6.41
C VAL A 62 -10.22 10.48 6.75
N ASP A 63 -10.59 9.36 6.12
CA ASP A 63 -11.93 8.78 6.20
C ASP A 63 -11.94 7.36 6.79
N ASN A 64 -13.12 6.76 6.83
CA ASN A 64 -13.30 5.35 7.15
C ASN A 64 -12.60 4.47 6.10
N ASN A 65 -11.84 3.51 6.59
CA ASN A 65 -11.13 2.51 5.80
C ASN A 65 -11.56 1.12 6.27
N LEU A 66 -11.19 0.09 5.51
CA LEU A 66 -11.40 -1.30 5.90
C LEU A 66 -10.95 -1.57 7.34
N VAL A 67 -11.84 -2.17 8.12
CA VAL A 67 -11.58 -2.63 9.50
C VAL A 67 -11.47 -4.16 9.53
N THR A 68 -12.25 -4.82 8.69
CA THR A 68 -12.24 -6.27 8.51
C THR A 68 -12.41 -6.61 7.03
N LEU A 69 -12.19 -7.87 6.69
CA LEU A 69 -12.49 -8.48 5.41
C LEU A 69 -13.24 -9.79 5.66
N PRO A 70 -14.09 -10.24 4.74
CA PRO A 70 -14.73 -11.55 4.84
C PRO A 70 -13.69 -12.66 4.98
N GLU A 71 -13.92 -13.62 5.88
CA GLU A 71 -12.96 -14.69 6.19
C GLU A 71 -12.61 -15.53 4.95
N THR A 72 -13.58 -15.71 4.06
CA THR A 72 -13.49 -16.54 2.83
C THR A 72 -13.17 -15.73 1.57
N LEU A 73 -12.87 -14.42 1.70
CA LEU A 73 -12.70 -13.52 0.55
C LEU A 73 -11.73 -14.06 -0.50
N PHE A 74 -10.65 -14.70 -0.06
CA PHE A 74 -9.57 -15.17 -0.94
C PHE A 74 -9.64 -16.65 -1.30
N ASP A 75 -10.61 -17.42 -0.80
CA ASP A 75 -10.70 -18.87 -1.02
C ASP A 75 -10.85 -19.22 -2.50
N GLY A 76 -11.63 -18.42 -3.23
CA GLY A 76 -11.96 -18.62 -4.64
C GLY A 76 -11.11 -17.81 -5.63
N MET A 77 -10.18 -16.96 -5.19
CA MET A 77 -9.43 -16.04 -6.06
C MET A 77 -8.15 -16.68 -6.62
N TYR A 78 -8.28 -17.89 -7.19
CA TYR A 78 -7.13 -18.70 -7.64
C TYR A 78 -6.35 -18.08 -8.79
N ARG A 79 -6.92 -17.15 -9.59
CA ARG A 79 -6.21 -16.46 -10.67
C ARG A 79 -5.43 -15.23 -10.22
N LEU A 80 -5.61 -14.79 -8.98
CA LEU A 80 -5.03 -13.53 -8.51
C LEU A 80 -3.51 -13.63 -8.53
N THR A 81 -2.86 -12.71 -9.24
CA THR A 81 -1.40 -12.61 -9.34
C THR A 81 -0.84 -11.39 -8.61
N TYR A 82 -1.66 -10.36 -8.43
CA TYR A 82 -1.32 -9.12 -7.74
C TYR A 82 -2.40 -8.75 -6.71
N LEU A 83 -1.98 -8.61 -5.46
CA LEU A 83 -2.80 -8.11 -4.37
C LEU A 83 -2.10 -6.91 -3.72
N HIS A 84 -2.76 -5.76 -3.74
CA HIS A 84 -2.31 -4.55 -3.07
C HIS A 84 -3.42 -4.01 -2.17
N LEU A 85 -3.12 -3.88 -0.88
CA LEU A 85 -3.98 -3.23 0.09
C LEU A 85 -3.18 -2.09 0.73
N ALA A 86 -3.66 -0.87 0.56
CA ALA A 86 -2.97 0.33 1.01
C ALA A 86 -3.88 1.27 1.80
N VAL A 87 -3.31 1.93 2.80
CA VAL A 87 -4.00 2.96 3.59
C VAL A 87 -5.27 2.37 4.22
N HIS A 88 -5.12 1.30 4.98
CA HIS A 88 -6.20 0.69 5.77
C HIS A 88 -5.77 0.59 7.23
N GLN A 89 -5.63 1.76 7.85
CA GLN A 89 -5.03 1.94 9.18
C GLN A 89 -5.68 1.13 10.30
N ASN A 90 -7.00 0.87 10.20
CA ASN A 90 -7.78 0.16 11.21
C ASN A 90 -7.95 -1.33 10.91
N LEU A 91 -7.37 -1.84 9.83
CA LEU A 91 -7.46 -3.26 9.47
C LEU A 91 -6.60 -4.08 10.43
N VAL A 92 -7.25 -4.84 11.31
CA VAL A 92 -6.56 -5.58 12.38
C VAL A 92 -6.06 -6.95 11.91
N GLN A 93 -6.77 -7.56 10.96
CA GLN A 93 -6.51 -8.91 10.47
C GLN A 93 -6.82 -9.02 8.98
N LEU A 94 -6.13 -9.94 8.32
CA LEU A 94 -6.41 -10.36 6.96
C LEU A 94 -6.97 -11.80 6.97
N PRO A 95 -7.86 -12.15 6.02
CA PRO A 95 -8.36 -13.51 5.88
C PRO A 95 -7.25 -14.43 5.39
N ARG A 96 -7.52 -15.74 5.46
CA ARG A 96 -6.57 -16.75 4.98
C ARG A 96 -6.34 -16.55 3.48
N MET A 97 -5.09 -16.75 3.05
CA MET A 97 -4.70 -16.56 1.65
C MET A 97 -4.48 -17.89 0.91
N ASP A 98 -4.90 -19.02 1.50
CA ASP A 98 -4.67 -20.37 0.97
C ASP A 98 -5.16 -20.55 -0.48
N GLY A 99 -6.23 -19.84 -0.87
CA GLY A 99 -6.80 -19.88 -2.23
C GLY A 99 -6.02 -19.09 -3.28
N LEU A 100 -5.12 -18.18 -2.89
CA LEU A 100 -4.34 -17.30 -3.78
C LEU A 100 -3.15 -18.03 -4.44
N THR A 101 -3.36 -19.24 -4.94
CA THR A 101 -2.33 -20.17 -5.43
C THR A 101 -1.48 -19.64 -6.60
N ASN A 102 -1.94 -18.59 -7.31
CA ASN A 102 -1.18 -17.92 -8.37
C ASN A 102 -0.57 -16.57 -7.98
N LEU A 103 -0.63 -16.18 -6.69
CA LEU A 103 -0.15 -14.89 -6.25
C LEU A 103 1.36 -14.76 -6.44
N LYS A 104 1.77 -13.69 -7.10
CA LYS A 104 3.17 -13.34 -7.36
C LYS A 104 3.60 -12.12 -6.57
N LEU A 105 2.71 -11.14 -6.43
CA LEU A 105 3.00 -9.85 -5.84
C LEU A 105 1.99 -9.58 -4.73
N LEU A 106 2.48 -9.47 -3.50
CA LEU A 106 1.70 -9.08 -2.33
C LEU A 106 2.29 -7.77 -1.77
N THR A 107 1.48 -6.71 -1.76
CA THR A 107 1.87 -5.44 -1.17
C THR A 107 0.84 -5.01 -0.13
N LEU A 108 1.31 -4.82 1.11
CA LEU A 108 0.56 -4.26 2.21
C LEU A 108 1.23 -2.95 2.61
N ALA A 109 0.53 -1.84 2.50
CA ALA A 109 1.08 -0.51 2.80
C ALA A 109 0.16 0.25 3.76
N ILE A 110 0.72 0.85 4.81
CA ILE A 110 -0.01 1.71 5.74
C ILE A 110 -1.21 0.96 6.37
N VAL A 111 -0.93 -0.24 6.88
CA VAL A 111 -1.86 -1.10 7.61
C VAL A 111 -1.46 -1.13 9.08
N MET A 112 -1.49 0.05 9.71
CA MET A 112 -0.83 0.29 11.00
C MET A 112 -1.32 -0.62 12.13
N SER A 113 -2.62 -0.91 12.19
CA SER A 113 -3.22 -1.81 13.19
C SER A 113 -3.15 -3.29 12.84
N LEU A 114 -2.56 -3.68 11.71
CA LEU A 114 -2.43 -5.09 11.35
C LEU A 114 -1.47 -5.78 12.33
N GLU A 115 -2.00 -6.66 13.17
CA GLU A 115 -1.21 -7.32 14.21
C GLU A 115 -0.43 -8.52 13.66
N GLN A 116 -1.06 -9.26 12.75
CA GLN A 116 -0.51 -10.48 12.16
C GLN A 116 -0.86 -10.57 10.68
N LEU A 117 0.09 -11.02 9.87
CA LEU A 117 -0.18 -11.43 8.50
C LEU A 117 -0.60 -12.92 8.47
N PRO A 118 -1.43 -13.32 7.49
CA PRO A 118 -1.81 -14.71 7.32
C PRO A 118 -0.60 -15.54 6.86
N ARG A 119 -0.71 -16.86 7.01
CA ARG A 119 0.34 -17.78 6.54
C ARG A 119 0.50 -17.67 5.02
N LEU A 120 1.75 -17.67 4.57
CA LEU A 120 2.12 -17.60 3.14
C LEU A 120 2.80 -18.89 2.65
N ASP A 121 2.79 -19.95 3.46
CA ASP A 121 3.45 -21.23 3.22
C ASP A 121 2.88 -22.01 2.01
N LYS A 122 1.64 -21.72 1.61
CA LYS A 122 1.01 -22.26 0.40
C LYS A 122 1.26 -21.45 -0.87
N LEU A 123 1.79 -20.23 -0.75
CA LEU A 123 1.95 -19.31 -1.87
C LEU A 123 3.30 -19.49 -2.56
N THR A 124 3.45 -20.60 -3.29
CA THR A 124 4.73 -21.03 -3.89
C THR A 124 5.18 -20.19 -5.09
N LYS A 125 4.30 -19.35 -5.64
CA LYS A 125 4.58 -18.49 -6.82
C LYS A 125 4.94 -17.04 -6.46
N LEU A 126 5.06 -16.71 -5.19
CA LEU A 126 5.46 -15.38 -4.75
C LEU A 126 6.82 -14.99 -5.38
N GLN A 127 6.92 -13.73 -5.75
CA GLN A 127 8.11 -13.08 -6.33
C GLN A 127 8.45 -11.80 -5.57
N LEU A 128 7.44 -11.10 -5.07
CA LEU A 128 7.58 -9.92 -4.21
C LEU A 128 6.56 -9.99 -3.06
N VAL A 129 7.07 -9.79 -1.86
CA VAL A 129 6.26 -9.48 -0.68
C VAL A 129 6.76 -8.17 -0.12
N GLN A 130 5.89 -7.17 -0.07
CA GLN A 130 6.20 -5.84 0.44
C GLN A 130 5.25 -5.48 1.58
N VAL A 131 5.81 -5.17 2.74
CA VAL A 131 5.09 -4.76 3.95
C VAL A 131 5.67 -3.43 4.42
N VAL A 132 4.90 -2.36 4.29
CA VAL A 132 5.34 -0.99 4.59
C VAL A 132 4.39 -0.34 5.58
N GLY A 133 4.89 0.23 6.67
CA GLY A 133 4.05 0.97 7.63
C GLY A 133 3.05 0.06 8.37
N ALA A 134 3.43 -1.20 8.61
CA ALA A 134 2.69 -2.17 9.42
C ALA A 134 3.23 -2.13 10.85
N THR A 135 2.99 -1.01 11.53
CA THR A 135 3.66 -0.65 12.79
C THR A 135 3.27 -1.53 13.97
N SER A 136 2.10 -2.18 13.95
CA SER A 136 1.70 -3.17 14.98
C SER A 136 2.13 -4.60 14.65
N THR A 137 2.61 -4.87 13.43
CA THR A 137 3.04 -6.20 13.02
C THR A 137 4.37 -6.57 13.67
N GLN A 138 4.33 -7.53 14.59
CA GLN A 138 5.53 -8.00 15.30
C GLN A 138 6.32 -9.06 14.52
N ARG A 139 5.68 -9.78 13.60
CA ARG A 139 6.26 -10.93 12.91
C ARG A 139 5.88 -10.91 11.45
N ILE A 140 6.80 -11.35 10.60
CA ILE A 140 6.53 -11.57 9.18
C ILE A 140 6.35 -13.07 8.96
N PRO A 141 5.28 -13.51 8.28
CA PRO A 141 4.96 -14.92 8.11
C PRO A 141 6.07 -15.60 7.31
N THR A 142 6.33 -16.85 7.66
CA THR A 142 7.33 -17.65 6.96
C THR A 142 6.84 -18.00 5.55
N LEU A 143 7.77 -17.95 4.60
CA LEU A 143 7.51 -18.31 3.21
C LEU A 143 7.56 -19.82 3.00
N SER A 144 6.92 -20.29 1.93
CA SER A 144 6.95 -21.70 1.55
C SER A 144 8.38 -22.22 1.36
N PRO A 145 8.72 -23.43 1.80
CA PRO A 145 9.98 -24.08 1.44
C PRO A 145 10.16 -24.28 -0.08
N HIS A 146 9.05 -24.28 -0.82
CA HIS A 146 9.03 -24.49 -2.28
C HIS A 146 8.94 -23.19 -3.07
N VAL A 147 9.03 -22.03 -2.41
CA VAL A 147 9.02 -20.76 -3.12
C VAL A 147 10.34 -20.58 -3.88
N GLY A 148 10.26 -19.98 -5.07
CA GLY A 148 11.44 -19.63 -5.85
C GLY A 148 12.19 -18.42 -5.27
N SER A 149 12.87 -17.65 -6.12
CA SER A 149 13.45 -16.37 -5.69
C SER A 149 12.35 -15.37 -5.34
N VAL A 150 12.33 -14.91 -4.08
CA VAL A 150 11.39 -13.90 -3.57
C VAL A 150 12.15 -12.69 -3.09
N ASN A 151 11.70 -11.51 -3.49
CA ASN A 151 12.08 -10.26 -2.84
C ASN A 151 11.14 -10.01 -1.67
N LEU A 152 11.67 -9.97 -0.45
CA LEU A 152 10.94 -9.57 0.74
C LEU A 152 11.41 -8.18 1.16
N ILE A 153 10.47 -7.24 1.25
CA ILE A 153 10.73 -5.85 1.65
C ILE A 153 9.83 -5.55 2.83
N VAL A 154 10.44 -5.21 3.97
CA VAL A 154 9.73 -4.86 5.20
C VAL A 154 10.27 -3.52 5.68
N VAL A 155 9.42 -2.52 5.84
CA VAL A 155 9.79 -1.15 6.18
C VAL A 155 8.77 -0.60 7.17
N GLU A 156 9.22 0.15 8.19
CA GLU A 156 8.33 0.74 9.22
C GLU A 156 7.40 -0.30 9.87
N SER A 157 8.00 -1.37 10.44
CA SER A 157 7.30 -2.45 11.14
C SER A 157 8.03 -2.83 12.42
N GLN A 158 7.32 -3.28 13.47
CA GLN A 158 7.93 -3.75 14.71
C GLN A 158 8.86 -4.96 14.50
N ALA A 159 8.60 -5.80 13.50
CA ALA A 159 9.47 -6.91 13.11
C ALA A 159 10.93 -6.47 12.81
N CYS A 160 11.12 -5.19 12.47
CA CYS A 160 12.42 -4.60 12.14
C CYS A 160 13.26 -4.14 13.34
N CYS A 161 12.74 -4.25 14.57
CA CYS A 161 13.48 -3.84 15.77
C CYS A 161 13.34 -4.83 16.93
N ASN A 162 12.26 -5.63 16.95
CA ASN A 162 11.95 -6.52 18.06
C ASN A 162 12.74 -7.85 18.00
N GLY A 163 13.75 -7.99 17.14
CA GLY A 163 14.55 -9.21 17.05
C GLY A 163 13.98 -10.31 16.15
N TYR A 164 12.81 -10.13 15.55
CA TYR A 164 12.28 -11.07 14.54
C TYR A 164 13.18 -11.07 13.29
N ILE A 165 13.44 -9.88 12.72
CA ILE A 165 14.40 -9.68 11.63
C ILE A 165 15.72 -9.17 12.20
N VAL A 166 15.70 -7.99 12.84
CA VAL A 166 16.86 -7.36 13.49
C VAL A 166 16.51 -7.01 14.93
N CYS A 167 17.46 -7.24 15.85
CA CYS A 167 17.32 -6.85 17.25
C CYS A 167 17.91 -5.45 17.45
N SER A 168 17.03 -4.45 17.56
CA SER A 168 17.37 -3.04 17.75
C SER A 168 16.34 -2.36 18.67
N PRO A 169 16.33 -2.69 19.96
CA PRO A 169 15.29 -2.25 20.90
C PRO A 169 15.29 -0.73 21.14
N SER A 170 16.39 -0.05 20.82
CA SER A 170 16.49 1.42 20.88
C SER A 170 15.79 2.12 19.70
N SER A 171 15.32 1.38 18.70
CA SER A 171 14.55 1.94 17.60
C SER A 171 13.22 2.51 18.09
N HIS A 172 12.84 3.67 17.56
CA HIS A 172 11.56 4.31 17.83
C HIS A 172 10.36 3.40 17.53
N LEU A 173 10.49 2.50 16.56
CA LEU A 173 9.48 1.50 16.19
C LEU A 173 9.16 0.50 17.31
N CYS A 174 10.08 0.27 18.25
CA CYS A 174 9.93 -0.69 19.35
C CYS A 174 9.81 -0.01 20.72
N SER A 175 9.50 1.28 20.79
CA SER A 175 9.41 2.03 22.05
C SER A 175 8.44 1.42 23.08
N ALA A 176 7.38 0.74 22.61
CA ALA A 176 6.42 0.04 23.47
C ALA A 176 6.93 -1.30 24.03
N HIS A 177 7.91 -1.92 23.37
CA HIS A 177 8.48 -3.23 23.72
C HIS A 177 10.01 -3.18 23.55
N PRO A 178 10.75 -2.60 24.50
CA PRO A 178 12.18 -2.32 24.38
C PRO A 178 13.07 -3.57 24.61
N SER A 179 12.54 -4.77 24.36
CA SER A 179 13.29 -6.02 24.42
C SER A 179 13.04 -6.83 23.15
N CYS A 180 14.06 -7.59 22.74
CA CYS A 180 13.91 -8.48 21.60
C CYS A 180 13.13 -9.73 22.01
N LEU A 181 12.36 -10.25 21.06
CA LEU A 181 11.56 -11.45 21.17
C LEU A 181 12.41 -12.64 21.61
N ASP A 182 11.84 -13.45 22.50
CA ASP A 182 12.49 -14.67 22.98
C ASP A 182 12.59 -15.70 21.86
N LYS A 183 13.78 -15.80 21.26
CA LYS A 183 14.03 -16.77 20.20
C LYS A 183 13.92 -18.21 20.68
N THR A 184 13.73 -18.57 21.96
CA THR A 184 13.43 -19.97 22.32
C THR A 184 12.06 -20.45 21.82
N LEU A 185 11.13 -19.52 21.65
CA LEU A 185 9.78 -19.80 21.15
C LEU A 185 9.77 -19.98 19.61
N PRO A 186 9.22 -21.08 19.07
CA PRO A 186 9.24 -21.37 17.63
C PRO A 186 8.63 -20.28 16.75
N GLU A 187 7.56 -19.64 17.20
CA GLU A 187 6.88 -18.56 16.49
C GLU A 187 7.78 -17.33 16.29
N ASN A 188 8.78 -17.13 17.16
CA ASN A 188 9.76 -16.03 17.09
C ASN A 188 10.89 -16.31 16.10
N ARG A 189 10.86 -17.45 15.40
CA ARG A 189 11.87 -17.86 14.43
C ARG A 189 11.27 -17.93 13.02
N PRO A 190 11.85 -17.22 12.04
CA PRO A 190 11.57 -17.54 10.65
C PRO A 190 12.07 -18.95 10.31
N ASN A 191 11.48 -19.60 9.31
CA ASN A 191 12.02 -20.85 8.78
C ASN A 191 13.32 -20.59 7.99
N GLU A 192 14.03 -21.66 7.63
CA GLU A 192 15.33 -21.52 6.94
C GLU A 192 15.27 -20.70 5.65
N VAL A 193 14.20 -20.87 4.86
CA VAL A 193 14.04 -20.12 3.60
C VAL A 193 13.87 -18.63 3.87
N THR A 194 13.02 -18.27 4.83
CA THR A 194 12.77 -16.87 5.19
C THR A 194 14.00 -16.24 5.84
N GLN A 195 14.71 -16.97 6.70
CA GLN A 195 15.95 -16.51 7.32
C GLN A 195 17.03 -16.21 6.26
N ARG A 196 17.24 -17.10 5.28
CA ARG A 196 18.20 -16.86 4.19
C ARG A 196 17.86 -15.61 3.39
N ILE A 197 16.57 -15.34 3.16
CA ILE A 197 16.12 -14.13 2.47
C ILE A 197 16.45 -12.89 3.32
N PHE A 198 16.19 -12.92 4.62
CA PHE A 198 16.59 -11.82 5.51
C PHE A 198 18.09 -11.57 5.45
N ASP A 199 18.90 -12.62 5.53
CA ASP A 199 20.37 -12.51 5.50
C ASP A 199 20.86 -11.88 4.19
N LEU A 200 20.26 -12.23 3.05
CA LEU A 200 20.62 -11.72 1.71
C LEU A 200 20.09 -10.29 1.44
N MET A 201 18.93 -9.95 2.00
CA MET A 201 18.19 -8.71 1.71
C MET A 201 18.29 -7.67 2.84
N THR A 202 19.18 -7.87 3.81
CA THR A 202 19.38 -7.04 5.01
C THR A 202 19.58 -5.55 4.70
N VAL A 203 20.14 -5.18 3.55
CA VAL A 203 20.34 -3.76 3.18
C VAL A 203 19.04 -3.09 2.73
N LYS A 204 18.07 -3.84 2.20
CA LYS A 204 16.78 -3.33 1.68
C LYS A 204 15.63 -3.49 2.66
N THR A 205 15.73 -4.46 3.56
CA THR A 205 14.72 -4.78 4.57
C THR A 205 15.10 -4.10 5.87
N CYS A 206 14.15 -3.47 6.55
CA CYS A 206 14.35 -2.74 7.79
C CYS A 206 15.28 -1.52 7.68
N THR A 207 15.51 -1.04 6.46
CA THR A 207 16.22 0.22 6.23
C THR A 207 15.39 1.38 6.79
N THR A 208 16.05 2.31 7.46
CA THR A 208 15.48 3.63 7.77
C THR A 208 15.28 4.39 6.46
N SER A 209 14.14 4.19 5.82
CA SER A 209 13.67 5.11 4.81
C SER A 209 13.32 6.42 5.51
N GLY A 210 13.66 7.58 4.94
CA GLY A 210 13.12 8.88 5.40
C GLY A 210 11.59 9.00 5.27
N PHE A 211 10.94 7.89 4.91
CA PHE A 211 9.52 7.65 4.89
C PHE A 211 8.96 7.63 6.32
N LYS A 212 8.00 8.51 6.61
CA LYS A 212 7.19 8.42 7.83
C LYS A 212 5.76 8.09 7.45
N THR A 213 5.18 7.10 8.12
CA THR A 213 3.77 6.74 7.94
C THR A 213 2.83 7.94 8.16
N ALA A 214 3.23 8.89 9.05
CA ALA A 214 2.51 10.14 9.29
C ALA A 214 2.36 11.03 8.03
N ASP A 215 3.31 10.97 7.09
CA ASP A 215 3.29 11.81 5.88
C ASP A 215 2.11 11.43 4.96
N PHE A 216 1.62 10.19 5.04
CA PHE A 216 0.42 9.76 4.31
C PHE A 216 -0.87 10.40 4.81
N PHE A 217 -0.88 10.93 6.03
CA PHE A 217 -2.08 11.45 6.70
C PHE A 217 -2.24 12.96 6.60
N VAL A 218 -1.33 13.64 5.90
CA VAL A 218 -1.40 15.08 5.70
C VAL A 218 -2.36 15.38 4.55
N SER A 219 -3.42 16.13 4.85
CA SER A 219 -4.30 16.68 3.82
C SER A 219 -3.80 18.04 3.35
N PRO A 220 -4.01 18.39 2.06
CA PRO A 220 -3.72 19.71 1.55
C PRO A 220 -4.48 20.76 2.34
N THR A 221 -3.78 21.82 2.74
CA THR A 221 -4.42 22.99 3.35
C THR A 221 -5.12 23.82 2.27
N LYS A 222 -6.06 24.68 2.66
CA LYS A 222 -6.67 25.63 1.72
C LYS A 222 -5.62 26.50 1.04
N GLU A 223 -4.62 26.97 1.78
CA GLU A 223 -3.52 27.76 1.23
C GLU A 223 -2.73 26.98 0.16
N ASP A 224 -2.45 25.70 0.40
CA ASP A 224 -1.77 24.84 -0.60
C ASP A 224 -2.57 24.71 -1.90
N VAL A 225 -3.90 24.68 -1.80
CA VAL A 225 -4.82 24.57 -2.95
C VAL A 225 -4.92 25.91 -3.68
N ASP A 226 -5.13 26.99 -2.94
CA ASP A 226 -5.29 28.34 -3.49
C ASP A 226 -4.02 28.79 -4.23
N ASN A 227 -2.83 28.37 -3.77
CA ASN A 227 -1.55 28.63 -4.45
C ASN A 227 -1.44 28.02 -5.86
N CYS A 228 -2.33 27.10 -6.20
CA CYS A 228 -2.31 26.40 -7.49
C CYS A 228 -3.40 26.83 -8.45
N ASP A 229 -4.48 27.45 -7.97
CA ASP A 229 -5.64 27.84 -8.78
C ASP A 229 -6.15 26.74 -9.73
N GLY A 230 -6.02 25.47 -9.30
CA GLY A 230 -6.36 24.29 -10.11
C GLY A 230 -5.42 23.97 -11.29
N VAL A 231 -4.36 24.73 -11.51
CA VAL A 231 -3.40 24.53 -12.61
C VAL A 231 -2.37 23.47 -12.25
N LEU A 232 -2.37 22.34 -12.96
CA LEU A 232 -1.37 21.29 -12.78
C LEU A 232 0.01 21.75 -13.25
N TYR A 233 1.04 21.30 -12.54
CA TYR A 233 2.46 21.54 -12.82
C TYR A 233 2.95 22.99 -12.70
N ALA A 234 2.07 23.94 -12.38
CA ALA A 234 2.45 25.30 -12.06
C ALA A 234 3.46 25.35 -10.90
N GLN A 235 4.41 26.27 -10.96
CA GLN A 235 5.31 26.51 -9.86
C GLN A 235 4.55 27.15 -8.70
N CYS A 236 4.72 26.61 -7.49
CA CYS A 236 4.11 27.12 -6.28
C CYS A 236 5.15 27.24 -5.15
N ARG A 237 4.75 27.80 -4.01
CA ARG A 237 5.58 27.86 -2.80
C ARG A 237 4.77 27.41 -1.59
N LYS A 238 5.42 26.64 -0.70
CA LYS A 238 4.81 26.17 0.54
C LYS A 238 5.70 26.54 1.72
N PHE A 239 5.11 27.13 2.76
CA PHE A 239 5.83 27.45 3.99
C PHE A 239 5.98 26.18 4.85
N ASN A 240 7.22 25.84 5.21
CA ASN A 240 7.52 24.65 6.03
C ASN A 240 7.76 24.99 7.52
N GLY A 241 7.44 26.21 7.95
CA GLY A 241 7.75 26.72 9.30
C GLY A 241 9.00 27.61 9.35
N THR A 242 9.93 27.50 8.40
CA THR A 242 11.18 28.30 8.38
C THR A 242 11.38 29.09 7.09
N ALA A 243 10.96 28.56 5.95
CA ALA A 243 11.08 29.23 4.66
C ALA A 243 9.97 28.80 3.69
N ASN A 244 9.78 29.62 2.66
CA ASN A 244 8.97 29.25 1.50
C ASN A 244 9.79 28.36 0.57
N ILE A 245 9.43 27.08 0.51
CA ILE A 245 10.09 26.10 -0.34
C ILE A 245 9.40 26.07 -1.70
N PRO A 246 10.15 26.08 -2.83
CA PRO A 246 9.56 25.87 -4.14
C PRO A 246 8.92 24.49 -4.24
N GLY A 247 7.72 24.45 -4.80
CA GLY A 247 6.99 23.24 -5.11
C GLY A 247 6.41 23.28 -6.52
N MET A 248 5.61 22.27 -6.80
CA MET A 248 4.88 22.12 -8.04
C MET A 248 3.43 21.72 -7.72
N CYS A 249 2.48 22.36 -8.37
CA CYS A 249 1.08 22.03 -8.26
C CYS A 249 0.83 20.64 -8.83
N TYR A 250 0.32 19.73 -7.99
CA TYR A 250 0.16 18.34 -8.36
C TYR A 250 -1.00 17.71 -7.59
N ASN A 251 -1.69 16.75 -8.22
CA ASN A 251 -2.77 15.97 -7.61
C ASN A 251 -2.22 14.67 -7.02
N GLU A 252 -1.55 14.76 -5.87
CA GLU A 252 -1.05 13.57 -5.19
C GLU A 252 -2.20 12.61 -4.86
N ARG A 253 -2.13 11.35 -5.31
CA ARG A 253 -3.12 10.29 -5.04
C ARG A 253 -4.56 10.70 -5.32
N LEU A 254 -4.78 11.34 -6.47
CA LEU A 254 -6.09 11.84 -6.88
C LEU A 254 -6.66 12.92 -5.95
N GLN A 255 -5.92 13.48 -5.00
CA GLN A 255 -6.38 14.61 -4.20
C GLN A 255 -6.60 15.86 -5.06
N VAL A 256 -7.15 16.91 -4.43
CA VAL A 256 -7.24 18.23 -5.05
C VAL A 256 -5.85 18.72 -5.45
N VAL A 257 -5.75 19.41 -6.59
CA VAL A 257 -4.51 20.04 -7.04
C VAL A 257 -4.04 20.99 -5.94
N SER A 258 -2.85 20.76 -5.44
CA SER A 258 -2.27 21.50 -4.33
C SER A 258 -0.76 21.59 -4.47
N CYS A 259 -0.17 22.54 -3.75
CA CYS A 259 1.27 22.76 -3.80
C CYS A 259 2.05 21.62 -3.14
N GLN A 260 2.77 20.84 -3.96
CA GLN A 260 3.58 19.71 -3.50
C GLN A 260 5.08 20.05 -3.53
N THR A 261 5.78 19.77 -2.43
CA THR A 261 7.22 20.04 -2.29
C THR A 261 8.10 18.81 -2.47
N ILE A 262 7.50 17.67 -2.85
CA ILE A 262 8.24 16.41 -3.04
C ILE A 262 9.11 16.51 -4.29
N SER A 263 10.43 16.43 -4.10
CA SER A 263 11.43 16.57 -5.17
C SER A 263 11.30 15.54 -6.27
N LEU A 264 10.86 14.32 -5.93
CA LEU A 264 10.66 13.24 -6.89
C LEU A 264 9.58 13.57 -7.91
N TYR A 265 8.47 14.22 -7.52
CA TYR A 265 7.41 14.62 -8.45
C TYR A 265 7.91 15.66 -9.46
N MET A 266 8.67 16.65 -8.97
CA MET A 266 9.29 17.65 -9.84
C MET A 266 10.33 17.03 -10.78
N ALA A 267 11.14 16.07 -10.30
CA ALA A 267 12.13 15.39 -11.12
C ALA A 267 11.48 14.52 -12.20
N ALA A 268 10.44 13.75 -11.82
CA ALA A 268 9.64 12.95 -12.75
C ALA A 268 9.01 13.83 -13.83
N ARG A 269 8.42 14.97 -13.43
CA ARG A 269 7.81 15.89 -14.39
C ARG A 269 8.82 16.51 -15.36
N ARG A 270 10.02 16.89 -14.89
CA ARG A 270 11.10 17.36 -15.76
C ARG A 270 11.54 16.29 -16.77
N GLN A 271 11.59 15.03 -16.34
CA GLN A 271 11.92 13.90 -17.20
C GLN A 271 10.84 13.68 -18.27
N GLU A 272 9.56 13.76 -17.92
CA GLU A 272 8.46 13.67 -18.88
C GLU A 272 8.58 14.73 -19.98
N ILE A 273 8.85 15.99 -19.59
CA ILE A 273 9.02 17.10 -20.54
C ILE A 273 10.20 16.83 -21.49
N GLN A 274 11.35 16.37 -20.96
CA GLN A 274 12.52 16.03 -21.78
C GLN A 274 12.25 14.90 -22.78
N LEU A 275 11.37 13.97 -22.43
CA LEU A 275 10.96 12.86 -23.28
C LEU A 275 9.79 13.20 -24.21
N GLY A 276 9.23 14.42 -24.14
CA GLY A 276 8.02 14.79 -24.88
C GLY A 276 6.78 13.99 -24.46
N ALA A 277 6.75 13.53 -23.21
CA ALA A 277 5.67 12.73 -22.64
C ALA A 277 4.75 13.56 -21.72
N GLY A 278 3.51 13.10 -21.55
CA GLY A 278 2.52 13.73 -20.69
C GLY A 278 1.88 14.99 -21.31
N ILE A 279 1.22 15.78 -20.46
CA ILE A 279 0.57 17.03 -20.87
C ILE A 279 1.68 18.02 -21.28
N PRO A 280 1.59 18.75 -22.40
CA PRO A 280 2.57 19.79 -22.75
C PRO A 280 2.60 20.89 -21.68
N CYS A 281 3.76 21.49 -21.44
CA CYS A 281 3.81 22.76 -20.74
C CYS A 281 3.28 23.85 -21.67
N ASP A 282 2.39 24.69 -21.15
CA ASP A 282 1.93 25.93 -21.77
C ASP A 282 2.97 27.05 -21.65
#